data_AF-A0A1R1STF6-F1
#
_entry.id   AF-A0A1R1STF6-F1
#
_cell.length_a   1.000
_cell.length_b   1.000
_cell.length_c   1.000
_cell.angle_alpha   90.00
_cell.angle_beta   90.00
_cell.angle_gamma   90.00
#
_symmetry.space_group_name_H-M   'P 1'
#
loop_
_entity.id
_entity.type
_entity.pdbx_description
1 polymer ?
#
loop_
_entity_poly.entity_id
_entity_poly.type
_entity_poly.pdbx_seq_one_letter_code
_entity_poly.pdbx_strand_id
1 'polypeptide(L)' 'MNDRDELEMFAYCSMSCKEFTEAAVAVAEAPFSAAVERQAEWLFDVSRLLDARTNPGDFEAPGGDV' A
#
# COMPACT_ATOMS: atom_id res chain seq x y z
N MET A 1 -10.77 0.55 -15.36
CA MET A 1 -10.07 0.98 -14.15
C MET A 1 -11.11 0.94 -13.05
N ASN A 2 -10.94 0.11 -12.04
CA ASN A 2 -11.98 -0.08 -11.01
C ASN A 2 -11.87 1.09 -10.03
N ASP A 3 -12.98 1.60 -9.49
CA ASP A 3 -13.00 2.78 -8.59
C ASP A 3 -12.01 2.64 -7.40
N ARG A 4 -11.69 1.40 -7.03
CA ARG A 4 -10.69 1.05 -6.01
C ARG A 4 -9.26 1.40 -6.42
N ASP A 5 -8.88 1.13 -7.68
CA ASP A 5 -7.54 1.43 -8.20
C ASP A 5 -7.31 2.95 -8.23
N GLU A 6 -8.35 3.73 -8.55
CA GLU A 6 -8.28 5.20 -8.56
C GLU A 6 -8.19 5.80 -7.14
N LEU A 7 -8.91 5.23 -6.18
CA LEU A 7 -8.84 5.62 -4.77
C LEU A 7 -7.49 5.30 -4.13
N GLU A 8 -6.91 4.14 -4.45
CA GLU A 8 -5.58 3.74 -4.00
C GLU A 8 -4.49 4.64 -4.60
N MET A 9 -4.60 4.99 -5.87
CA MET A 9 -3.71 5.94 -6.55
C MET A 9 -3.83 7.37 -6.01
N PHE A 10 -5.05 7.82 -5.67
CA PHE A 10 -5.26 9.13 -5.03
C PHE A 10 -4.61 9.18 -3.65
N ALA A 11 -4.83 8.16 -2.81
CA ALA A 11 -4.22 8.08 -1.49
C ALA A 11 -2.69 8.00 -1.55
N TYR A 12 -2.14 7.25 -2.52
CA TYR A 12 -0.69 7.25 -2.84
C TYR A 12 -0.17 8.66 -3.18
N CYS A 13 -0.93 9.45 -3.94
CA CYS A 13 -0.55 10.80 -4.33
C CYS A 13 -0.75 11.86 -3.22
N SER A 14 -1.67 11.64 -2.28
CA SER A 14 -2.07 12.63 -1.27
C SER A 14 -1.49 12.40 0.12
N MET A 15 -0.98 11.20 0.41
CA MET A 15 -0.48 10.83 1.74
C MET A 15 1.00 11.19 1.91
N SER A 16 1.33 11.87 3.00
CA SER A 16 2.71 12.14 3.40
C SER A 16 3.36 10.91 4.06
N CYS A 17 4.70 10.82 4.03
CA CYS A 17 5.42 9.73 4.71
C CYS A 17 5.08 9.63 6.21
N LYS A 18 4.75 10.77 6.85
CA LYS A 18 4.34 10.81 8.25
C LYS A 18 3.00 10.10 8.46
N GLU A 19 1.99 10.45 7.65
CA GLU A 19 0.64 9.87 7.74
C GLU A 19 0.67 8.36 7.46
N PHE A 20 1.48 7.93 6.50
CA PHE A 20 1.67 6.50 6.23
C PHE A 20 2.26 5.77 7.45
N THR A 21 3.30 6.34 8.06
CA THR A 21 3.98 5.73 9.22
C THR A 21 3.03 5.65 10.42
N GLU A 22 2.24 6.69 10.69
CA GLU A 22 1.24 6.71 11.76
C GLU A 22 0.16 5.65 11.54
N ALA A 23 -0.32 5.48 10.31
CA ALA A 23 -1.30 4.45 9.95
C ALA A 23 -0.73 3.02 10.11
N ALA A 24 0.52 2.79 9.70
CA ALA A 24 1.19 1.50 9.84
C ALA A 24 1.37 1.09 11.32
N VAL A 25 1.77 2.03 12.18
CA VAL A 25 1.89 1.79 13.63
C VAL A 25 0.52 1.45 14.23
N ALA A 26 -0.52 2.22 13.90
CA ALA A 26 -1.86 1.99 14.42
C ALA A 26 -2.42 0.59 14.05
N VAL A 27 -2.14 0.12 12.83
CA VAL A 27 -2.52 -1.23 12.38
C VAL A 27 -1.73 -2.31 13.11
N ALA A 28 -0.43 -2.12 13.33
CA ALA A 28 0.43 -3.09 14.00
C ALA A 28 0.09 -3.25 15.50
N GLU A 29 -0.36 -2.19 16.17
CA GLU A 29 -0.74 -2.21 17.58
C GLU A 29 -2.19 -2.65 17.82
N ALA A 30 -3.02 -2.67 16.79
CA ALA A 30 -4.44 -3.02 16.92
C ALA A 30 -4.66 -4.53 17.14
N PRO A 31 -5.65 -4.93 17.95
CA PRO A 31 -6.09 -6.32 18.02
C PRO A 31 -6.56 -6.82 16.65
N PHE A 32 -6.28 -8.09 16.35
CA PHE A 32 -6.68 -8.70 15.09
C PHE A 32 -8.19 -8.58 14.85
N SER A 33 -8.56 -8.13 13.66
CA SER A 33 -9.91 -8.15 13.12
C SER A 33 -9.85 -8.12 11.59
N ALA A 34 -10.92 -8.56 10.92
CA ALA A 34 -11.00 -8.48 9.45
C ALA A 34 -10.91 -7.03 8.92
N ALA A 35 -11.20 -6.02 9.73
CA ALA A 35 -11.01 -4.63 9.36
C ALA A 35 -9.52 -4.24 9.39
N VAL A 36 -8.79 -4.68 10.42
CA VAL A 36 -7.35 -4.45 10.57
C VAL A 36 -6.56 -5.18 9.48
N GLU A 37 -6.95 -6.42 9.15
CA GLU A 37 -6.35 -7.20 8.06
C GLU A 37 -6.48 -6.48 6.71
N ARG A 38 -7.69 -6.00 6.36
CA ARG A 38 -7.89 -5.21 5.13
C ARG A 38 -7.08 -3.92 5.11
N GLN A 39 -6.92 -3.27 6.26
CA GLN A 39 -6.11 -2.05 6.36
C GLN A 39 -4.61 -2.34 6.19
N ALA A 40 -4.15 -3.48 6.70
CA ALA A 40 -2.78 -3.94 6.52
C ALA A 40 -2.47 -4.28 5.05
N GLU A 41 -3.38 -4.98 4.37
CA GLU A 41 -3.29 -5.26 2.92
C GLU A 41 -3.18 -3.97 2.12
N TRP A 42 -4.05 -3.00 2.40
CA TRP A 42 -4.04 -1.71 1.71
C TRP A 42 -2.73 -0.93 1.93
N LEU A 43 -2.20 -0.90 3.17
CA LEU A 43 -0.91 -0.26 3.45
C LEU A 43 0.27 -0.96 2.75
N PHE A 44 0.20 -2.29 2.61
CA PHE A 44 1.20 -3.04 1.86
C PHE A 44 1.21 -2.64 0.38
N ASP A 45 0.05 -2.52 -0.26
CA ASP A 45 -0.03 -2.11 -1.66
C ASP A 45 0.49 -0.68 -1.88
N VAL A 46 0.15 0.25 -0.97
CA VAL A 46 0.70 1.62 -1.01
C VAL A 46 2.23 1.62 -0.85
N SER A 47 2.79 0.77 0.04
CA SER A 47 4.24 0.66 0.22
C SER A 47 4.95 0.19 -1.05
N ARG A 48 4.37 -0.77 -1.79
CA ARG A 48 4.91 -1.25 -3.06
C ARG A 48 4.94 -0.15 -4.12
N LEU A 49 3.91 0.70 -4.18
CA LEU A 49 3.88 1.84 -5.08
C LEU A 49 4.96 2.89 -4.73
N LEU A 50 5.21 3.11 -3.43
CA LEU A 50 6.28 4.01 -2.96
C LEU A 50 7.68 3.45 -3.28
N ASP A 51 7.90 2.16 -3.08
CA ASP A 51 9.17 1.50 -3.42
C ASP A 51 9.44 1.58 -4.92
N ALA A 52 8.43 1.28 -5.74
CA ALA A 52 8.47 1.41 -7.19
C ALA A 52 8.84 2.83 -7.70
N ARG A 53 8.44 3.89 -6.99
CA ARG A 53 8.84 5.27 -7.32
C ARG A 53 10.34 5.49 -7.11
N THR A 54 10.91 4.82 -6.12
CA THR A 54 12.29 4.99 -5.68
C THR A 54 13.23 4.10 -6.49
N ASN A 55 12.75 2.92 -6.90
CA ASN A 55 13.41 1.96 -7.78
C ASN A 55 12.45 1.53 -8.91
N PRO A 56 12.30 2.32 -9.98
CA PRO A 56 11.35 2.00 -11.07
C PRO A 56 11.66 0.71 -11.84
N GLY A 57 12.81 0.07 -11.60
CA GLY A 57 13.17 -1.24 -12.14
C GLY A 57 12.62 -2.45 -11.37
N ASP A 58 12.07 -2.27 -10.16
CA ASP A 58 11.61 -3.36 -9.29
C ASP A 58 10.14 -3.78 -9.54
N PHE A 59 9.50 -3.24 -10.58
CA PHE A 59 8.28 -3.83 -11.14
C PHE A 59 8.63 -5.11 -11.91
N GLU A 60 9.19 -6.12 -11.24
CA GLU A 60 9.05 -7.48 -11.76
C GLU A 60 7.57 -7.81 -11.71
N ALA A 61 6.98 -7.91 -12.91
CA ALA A 61 5.55 -8.14 -13.09
C ALA A 61 5.09 -9.35 -12.25
N PRO A 62 3.90 -9.29 -11.62
CA PRO A 62 3.35 -10.46 -10.94
C PRO A 62 2.97 -11.50 -11.99
N GLY A 63 3.90 -12.41 -12.27
CA GLY A 63 3.74 -13.47 -13.26
C GLY A 63 5.09 -14.00 -13.73
N GLY A 64 5.64 -14.96 -13.00
CA GLY A 64 6.68 -15.82 -13.55
C GLY A 64 6.12 -16.63 -14.72
N ASP A 65 6.84 -16.62 -15.85
CA ASP A 65 7.25 -17.81 -16.62
C ASP A 65 8.07 -17.36 -17.86
N VAL A 66 9.39 -17.49 -17.77
CA VAL A 66 10.32 -17.96 -18.83
C VAL A 66 11.59 -18.50 -18.19
#